data_AF-A0AA40VVT1-F1
#
_entry.id   AF-A0AA40VVT1-F1
#
_cell.length_a   1.000
_cell.length_b   1.000
_cell.length_c   1.000
_cell.angle_alpha   90.00
_cell.angle_beta   90.00
_cell.angle_gamma   90.00
#
_symmetry.space_group_name_H-M   'P 1'
#
loop_
_entity.id
_entity.type
_entity.pdbx_description
1 polymer ?
#
loop_
_entity_poly.entity_id
_entity_poly.type
_entity_poly.pdbx_seq_one_letter_code
_entity_poly.pdbx_strand_id
1 'polypeptide(L)' 'MTEITSLNDFFIRHPMYHRSLAELMGVSTSVVDKWSNGDRRISQRTLKELNRLHLLLDINPEIRNKYVKIAHCAA' A
#
# COMPACT_ATOMS: atom_id res chain seq x y z
N MET A 1 3.74 14.81 8.00
CA MET A 1 3.40 13.67 7.11
C MET A 1 1.89 13.68 6.93
N THR A 2 1.40 13.59 5.70
CA THR A 2 -0.04 13.54 5.43
C THR A 2 -0.52 12.11 5.68
N GLU A 3 -1.57 11.94 6.47
CA GLU A 3 -2.19 10.62 6.66
C GLU A 3 -2.80 10.12 5.35
N ILE A 4 -2.72 8.81 5.14
CA ILE A 4 -3.41 8.10 4.07
C ILE A 4 -4.90 8.10 4.38
N THR A 5 -5.70 8.59 3.43
CA THR A 5 -7.16 8.68 3.57
C THR A 5 -7.91 7.54 2.87
N SER A 6 -7.26 6.85 1.93
CA SER A 6 -7.82 5.75 1.15
C SER A 6 -6.73 4.82 0.63
N LEU A 7 -7.12 3.62 0.17
CA LEU A 7 -6.17 2.72 -0.49
C LEU A 7 -5.59 3.31 -1.79
N ASN A 8 -6.36 4.13 -2.50
CA ASN A 8 -5.87 4.78 -3.72
C ASN A 8 -4.76 5.80 -3.39
N ASP A 9 -4.95 6.62 -2.35
CA ASP A 9 -3.92 7.55 -1.85
C ASP A 9 -2.65 6.81 -1.41
N PHE A 10 -2.78 5.63 -0.80
CA PHE A 10 -1.64 4.76 -0.50
C PHE A 10 -0.86 4.37 -1.77
N PHE A 11 -1.56 3.88 -2.80
CA PHE A 11 -0.90 3.44 -4.04
C PHE A 11 -0.31 4.59 -4.86
N ILE A 12 -0.87 5.80 -4.77
CA ILE A 12 -0.28 6.99 -5.40
C ILE A 12 1.09 7.31 -4.77
N ARG A 13 1.19 7.23 -3.44
CA ARG A 13 2.44 7.54 -2.72
C ARG A 13 3.45 6.39 -2.78
N HIS A 14 2.95 5.17 -2.76
CA HIS A 14 3.74 3.94 -2.77
C HIS A 14 3.27 3.02 -3.91
N PRO A 15 3.62 3.32 -5.17
CA PRO A 15 3.22 2.50 -6.31
C PRO A 15 3.74 1.07 -6.16
N MET A 16 2.85 0.10 -6.00
CA MET A 16 3.23 -1.32 -5.83
C MET A 16 2.14 -2.25 -6.36
N TYR A 17 2.46 -3.53 -6.52
CA TYR A 17 1.47 -4.53 -6.89
C TYR A 17 0.54 -4.84 -5.71
N HIS A 18 -0.72 -5.22 -5.99
CA HIS A 18 -1.67 -5.65 -4.96
C HIS A 18 -1.14 -6.84 -4.14
N ARG A 19 -0.41 -7.76 -4.79
CA ARG A 19 0.28 -8.86 -4.12
C ARG A 19 1.29 -8.38 -3.07
N SER A 20 2.09 -7.37 -3.41
CA SER A 20 3.07 -6.78 -2.50
C SER A 20 2.41 -6.16 -1.28
N LEU A 21 1.32 -5.41 -1.48
CA LEU A 21 0.57 -4.86 -0.36
C LEU A 21 -0.07 -5.97 0.50
N ALA A 22 -0.59 -7.02 -0.13
CA ALA A 22 -1.18 -8.16 0.56
C ALA A 22 -0.15 -8.87 1.47
N GLU A 23 1.06 -9.07 0.97
CA GLU A 23 2.19 -9.62 1.73
C GLU A 23 2.55 -8.70 2.92
N LEU A 24 2.64 -7.38 2.71
CA LEU A 24 2.95 -6.41 3.78
C LEU A 24 1.86 -6.32 4.85
N MET A 25 0.59 -6.49 4.46
CA MET A 25 -0.56 -6.40 5.36
C MET A 25 -0.94 -7.76 5.99
N GLY A 26 -0.30 -8.85 5.58
CA GLY A 26 -0.63 -10.19 6.04
C GLY A 26 -2.04 -10.65 5.64
N VAL A 27 -2.53 -10.23 4.47
CA VAL A 27 -3.85 -10.60 3.93
C VAL A 27 -3.71 -11.28 2.57
N SER A 28 -4.77 -11.91 2.07
CA SER A 28 -4.76 -12.46 0.70
C SER A 28 -4.86 -11.34 -0.35
N THR A 29 -4.26 -11.54 -1.54
CA THR A 29 -4.38 -10.60 -2.67
C THR A 29 -5.82 -10.29 -3.04
N SER A 30 -6.72 -11.29 -3.01
CA SER A 30 -8.15 -11.11 -3.28
C SER A 30 -8.82 -10.09 -2.35
N VAL A 31 -8.34 -9.94 -1.10
CA VAL A 31 -8.87 -8.93 -0.18
C VAL A 31 -8.47 -7.54 -0.63
N VAL A 32 -7.24 -7.36 -1.10
CA VAL A 32 -6.74 -6.09 -1.65
C VAL A 32 -7.47 -5.74 -2.95
N ASP A 33 -7.69 -6.72 -3.83
CA ASP A 33 -8.46 -6.51 -5.07
C ASP A 33 -9.88 -6.02 -4.77
N LYS A 34 -10.58 -6.65 -3.82
CA LYS A 34 -11.92 -6.22 -3.40
C LYS A 34 -11.93 -4.82 -2.79
N TRP A 35 -10.87 -4.44 -2.06
CA TRP A 35 -10.74 -3.07 -1.56
C TRP A 35 -10.51 -2.06 -2.68
N SER A 36 -9.68 -2.41 -3.68
CA SER A 36 -9.36 -1.55 -4.82
C SER A 36 -10.57 -1.35 -5.74
N ASN A 37 -11.34 -2.41 -6.00
CA ASN A 37 -12.54 -2.36 -6.83
C ASN A 37 -13.74 -1.71 -6.12
N GLY A 38 -13.65 -1.46 -4.81
CA GLY A 38 -14.77 -0.96 -4.01
C GLY A 38 -15.80 -2.03 -3.60
N ASP A 39 -15.63 -3.28 -4.04
CA ASP A 39 -16.47 -4.43 -3.66
C ASP A 39 -16.47 -4.68 -2.15
N ARG A 40 -15.39 -4.28 -1.47
CA ARG A 40 -15.28 -4.37 -0.01
C ARG A 40 -14.82 -3.03 0.56
N ARG A 41 -15.58 -2.52 1.53
CA ARG A 41 -15.21 -1.32 2.27
C ARG A 41 -14.00 -1.58 3.17
N ILE A 42 -13.08 -0.62 3.20
CA ILE A 42 -11.91 -0.63 4.09
C ILE A 42 -12.38 -0.23 5.49
N SER A 43 -12.01 -1.04 6.48
CA SER A 43 -12.33 -0.73 7.88
C SER A 43 -11.41 0.38 8.42
N GLN A 44 -11.84 1.09 9.45
CA GLN A 44 -10.97 2.06 10.14
C GLN A 44 -9.69 1.41 10.68
N ARG A 45 -9.76 0.15 11.13
CA ARG A 45 -8.58 -0.61 11.57
C ARG A 45 -7.59 -0.80 10.43
N THR A 46 -8.06 -1.23 9.27
CA THR A 46 -7.24 -1.41 8.07
C THR A 46 -6.63 -0.09 7.62
N LEU A 47 -7.37 1.02 7.70
CA LEU A 47 -6.83 2.35 7.37
C LEU A 47 -5.71 2.77 8.34
N LYS A 48 -5.84 2.46 9.63
CA LYS A 48 -4.76 2.67 10.61
C LYS A 48 -3.53 1.81 10.29
N GLU A 49 -3.73 0.56 9.87
CA GLU A 49 -2.64 -0.33 9.45
C GLU A 49 -1.95 0.20 8.19
N LEU A 50 -2.69 0.70 7.19
CA LEU A 50 -2.12 1.36 6.01
C LEU A 50 -1.30 2.60 6.38
N ASN A 51 -1.76 3.41 7.33
CA ASN A 51 -1.01 4.57 7.82
C ASN A 51 0.29 4.16 8.53
N ARG A 52 0.26 3.08 9.34
CA ARG A 52 1.48 2.51 9.94
C ARG A 52 2.45 2.02 8.89
N LEU A 53 1.95 1.35 7.85
CA LEU A 53 2.77 0.87 6.74
C LEU A 53 3.36 2.04 5.93
N HIS A 54 2.59 3.10 5.69
CA HIS A 54 3.07 4.32 5.03
C HIS A 54 4.27 4.91 5.78
N LEU A 55 4.18 5.06 7.11
CA LEU A 55 5.29 5.52 7.95
C LEU A 55 6.49 4.56 7.89
N LEU A 56 6.24 3.25 7.95
CA LEU A 56 7.31 2.24 7.91
C LEU A 56 8.10 2.29 6.60
N LEU A 57 7.42 2.49 5.47
CA LEU A 57 8.05 2.62 4.14
C LEU A 57 8.82 3.94 4.00
N ASP A 58 8.36 5.03 4.62
CA ASP A 58 9.04 6.32 4.59
C ASP A 58 10.35 6.30 5.40
N ILE A 59 10.38 5.62 6.55
CA ILE A 59 11.57 5.54 7.40
C ILE A 59 12.54 4.43 6.98
N ASN A 60 12.08 3.40 6.25
CA ASN A 60 12.89 2.27 5.81
C ASN A 60 13.00 2.22 4.28
N PRO A 61 13.96 2.94 3.67
CA PRO A 61 14.10 3.01 2.22
C PRO A 61 14.42 1.67 1.57
N GLU A 62 15.09 0.74 2.27
CA GLU A 62 15.37 -0.60 1.76
C GLU A 62 14.09 -1.42 1.53
N ILE A 63 13.17 -1.39 2.50
CA ILE A 63 11.87 -2.07 2.38
C ILE A 63 11.06 -1.40 1.27
N ARG A 64 11.07 -0.06 1.23
CA ARG A 64 10.42 0.70 0.16
C ARG A 64 10.92 0.28 -1.21
N ASN A 65 12.23 0.24 -1.45
CA ASN A 65 12.81 -0.12 -2.73
C ASN A 65 12.52 -1.58 -3.13
N LYS A 66 12.31 -2.47 -2.17
CA LYS A 66 11.94 -3.87 -2.42
C LYS A 66 10.51 -4.04 -2.95
N TYR A 67 9.56 -3.24 -2.44
CA TYR A 67 8.14 -3.43 -2.72
C TYR A 67 7.53 -2.36 -3.63
N VAL A 68 8.01 -1.12 -3.53
CA VAL A 68 7.59 -0.03 -4.40
C VAL A 68 8.24 -0.22 -5.74
N LYS A 69 7.42 -0.23 -6.79
CA LYS A 69 7.90 -0.09 -8.16
C LYS A 69 8.58 1.27 -8.27
N ILE A 70 9.89 1.28 -8.17
CA ILE A 70 10.64 2.34 -8.82
C ILE A 70 10.41 2.08 -10.29
N ALA A 71 9.57 2.90 -10.93
CA ALA A 71 9.63 3.01 -12.37
C ALA A 71 11.07 3.44 -12.69
N HIS A 72 11.92 2.46 -13.00
CA HIS A 72 13.09 2.74 -13.81
C HIS A 72 12.49 3.17 -15.15
N CYS A 73 12.18 4.46 -15.28
CA CYS A 73 12.09 5.08 -16.58
C CYS A 73 13.49 4.92 -17.17
N ALA A 74 13.70 3.81 -17.89
CA ALA A 74 14.75 3.72 -18.88
C ALA A 74 14.35 4.73 -19.97
N ALA A 75 14.94 5.92 -19.88
CA ALA A 75 14.97 6.92 -20.94
C ALA A 75 16.42 7.06 -21.39
#